data_AF-A0A7W4C585-F1
#
_entry.id   AF-A0A7W4C585-F1
#
_cell.length_a   1.000
_cell.length_b   1.000
_cell.length_c   1.000
_cell.angle_alpha   90.00
_cell.angle_beta   90.00
_cell.angle_gamma   90.00
#
_symmetry.space_group_name_H-M   'P 1'
#
loop_
_entity.id
_entity.type
_entity.pdbx_description
1 polymer ?
#
loop_
_entity_poly.entity_id
_entity_poly.type
_entity_poly.pdbx_seq_one_letter_code
_entity_poly.pdbx_strand_id
1 'polypeptide(L)' 'RDVAERGRTMESVISQYKRTVRPMFLQFIEPSKQYADIIVPRGGKNRIATDILKARIQHLLAK' A
#
# COMPACT_ATOMS: atom_id res chain seq x y z
N ARG A 1 9.39 -6.64 -9.85
CA ARG A 1 10.12 -5.78 -8.91
C ARG A 1 11.30 -6.42 -8.19
N ASP A 2 11.18 -7.05 -7.01
CA ASP A 2 12.38 -7.30 -6.19
C ASP A 2 13.38 -8.30 -6.82
N VAL A 3 12.90 -9.25 -7.62
CA VAL A 3 13.76 -10.12 -8.45
C VAL A 3 14.12 -9.42 -9.77
N ALA A 4 13.11 -9.03 -10.55
CA ALA A 4 13.30 -8.53 -11.93
C ALA A 4 13.96 -7.14 -12.06
N GLU A 5 13.78 -6.24 -11.09
CA GLU A 5 14.24 -4.84 -11.15
C GLU A 5 15.32 -4.54 -10.11
N ARG A 6 15.41 -5.34 -9.05
CA ARG A 6 16.40 -5.14 -7.97
C ARG A 6 17.42 -6.27 -7.85
N GLY A 7 17.37 -7.27 -8.74
CA GLY A 7 18.38 -8.34 -8.85
C GLY A 7 18.46 -9.27 -7.63
N ARG A 8 17.41 -9.36 -6.80
CA ARG A 8 17.43 -10.21 -5.59
C ARG A 8 17.03 -11.63 -5.92
N THR A 9 17.56 -12.60 -5.16
CA THR A 9 17.14 -14.00 -5.28
C THR A 9 15.78 -14.22 -4.62
N MET A 10 15.02 -15.20 -5.13
CA MET A 10 13.69 -15.53 -4.58
C MET A 10 13.76 -15.91 -3.09
N GLU A 11 14.78 -16.69 -2.72
CA GLU A 11 15.01 -17.13 -1.34
C GLU A 11 15.25 -15.95 -0.39
N SER A 12 16.06 -14.97 -0.81
CA SER A 12 16.34 -13.75 -0.04
C SER A 12 15.05 -12.95 0.21
N VAL A 13 14.21 -12.82 -0.82
CA VAL A 13 12.92 -12.11 -0.74
C VAL A 13 11.98 -12.81 0.24
N ILE A 14 11.83 -14.14 0.13
CA ILE A 14 10.96 -14.91 1.04
C ILE A 14 11.47 -14.84 2.48
N SER A 15 12.78 -15.00 2.68
CA SER A 15 13.43 -14.92 4.00
C SER A 15 13.19 -13.56 4.65
N GLN A 16 13.40 -12.46 3.90
CA GLN A 16 13.13 -11.12 4.41
C GLN A 16 11.65 -10.92 4.73
N TYR A 17 10.75 -11.35 3.85
CA TYR A 17 9.31 -11.18 4.03
C TYR A 17 8.83 -11.84 5.32
N LYS A 18 9.26 -13.08 5.57
CA LYS A 18 8.89 -13.84 6.77
C LYS A 18 9.52 -13.26 8.04
N ARG A 19 10.80 -12.88 8.00
CA ARG A 19 11.55 -12.45 9.19
C ARG A 19 11.19 -11.03 9.64
N THR A 20 10.89 -10.14 8.70
CA THR A 20 10.76 -8.71 9.00
C THR A 20 9.45 -8.11 8.51
N VAL A 21 9.13 -8.24 7.21
CA VAL A 21 8.00 -7.50 6.62
C VAL A 21 6.66 -7.94 7.21
N ARG A 22 6.39 -9.24 7.28
CA ARG A 22 5.10 -9.76 7.78
C ARG A 22 4.88 -9.47 9.27
N PRO A 23 5.85 -9.73 10.19
CA PRO A 23 5.69 -9.35 11.60
C PRO A 23 5.44 -7.86 11.79
N MET A 24 6.22 -7.00 11.11
CA MET A 24 6.06 -5.54 11.20
C MET A 24 4.72 -5.07 10.66
N PHE A 25 4.23 -5.68 9.57
CA PHE A 25 2.91 -5.41 9.05
C PHE A 25 1.82 -5.71 10.09
N LEU A 26 1.83 -6.91 10.67
CA LEU A 26 0.82 -7.32 11.64
C LEU A 26 0.87 -6.51 12.93
N GLN A 27 2.07 -6.17 13.40
CA GLN A 27 2.25 -5.47 14.68
C GLN A 27 1.96 -3.97 14.58
N PHE A 28 2.30 -3.32 13.46
CA PHE A 28 2.29 -1.86 13.38
C PHE A 28 1.41 -1.28 12.25
N ILE A 29 1.32 -1.96 11.11
CA ILE A 29 0.60 -1.43 9.94
C ILE A 29 -0.87 -1.85 9.91
N GLU A 30 -1.18 -3.11 10.21
CA GLU A 30 -2.56 -3.60 10.24
C GLU A 30 -3.41 -2.87 11.30
N PRO A 31 -2.91 -2.61 12.53
CA PRO A 31 -3.66 -1.83 13.51
C PRO A 31 -3.92 -0.39 13.08
N SER A 32 -3.05 0.23 12.26
CA SER A 32 -3.25 1.63 11.85
C SER A 32 -4.47 1.80 10.92
N LYS A 33 -4.95 0.72 10.30
CA LYS A 33 -6.14 0.71 9.44
C LYS A 33 -7.40 1.20 10.16
N GLN A 34 -7.49 1.02 11.48
CA GLN A 34 -8.67 1.45 12.26
C GLN A 34 -8.87 2.97 12.29
N TYR A 35 -7.82 3.74 11.98
CA TYR A 35 -7.85 5.20 11.98
C TYR A 35 -8.11 5.80 10.59
N ALA A 36 -8.30 4.97 9.56
CA ALA A 36 -8.52 5.47 8.21
C ALA A 36 -9.98 5.89 8.01
N ASP A 37 -10.21 7.10 7.48
CA ASP A 37 -11.55 7.56 7.10
C ASP A 37 -12.14 6.72 5.95
N ILE A 38 -11.29 6.28 5.02
CA ILE A 38 -11.69 5.53 3.83
C ILE A 38 -10.66 4.42 3.55
N ILE A 39 -11.16 3.22 3.26
CA ILE A 39 -10.34 2.09 2.81
C ILE A 39 -10.54 1.88 1.30
N VAL A 40 -9.47 1.91 0.52
CA VAL A 40 -9.51 1.70 -0.94
C VAL A 40 -9.06 0.28 -1.30
N PRO A 41 -9.98 -0.63 -1.70
CA PRO A 41 -9.60 -1.97 -2.14
C PRO A 41 -9.00 -1.95 -3.55
N ARG A 42 -8.21 -2.98 -3.88
CA ARG A 42 -7.57 -3.19 -5.20
C ARG A 42 -6.53 -2.12 -5.59
N GLY A 43 -6.17 -1.22 -4.67
CA GLY A 43 -5.08 -0.25 -4.81
C GLY A 43 -5.08 0.47 -6.15
N GLY A 44 -3.92 0.52 -6.81
CA GLY A 44 -3.72 1.25 -8.07
C GLY A 44 -4.53 0.76 -9.27
N LYS A 45 -5.29 -0.33 -9.17
CA LYS A 45 -6.21 -0.78 -10.23
C LYS A 45 -7.64 -0.26 -10.05
N ASN A 46 -7.94 0.40 -8.93
CA ASN A 46 -9.25 0.97 -8.66
C ASN A 46 -9.34 2.40 -9.21
N ARG A 47 -9.62 2.51 -10.52
CA ARG A 47 -9.75 3.80 -11.21
C ARG A 47 -10.83 4.67 -10.57
N ILE A 48 -11.96 4.08 -10.22
CA ILE A 48 -13.08 4.78 -9.59
C ILE A 48 -12.65 5.45 -8.28
N ALA A 49 -11.98 4.73 -7.37
CA ALA A 49 -11.49 5.32 -6.13
C ALA A 49 -10.45 6.42 -6.37
N THR A 50 -9.59 6.24 -7.38
CA THR A 50 -8.57 7.24 -7.75
C THR A 50 -9.23 8.54 -8.26
N ASP A 51 -10.27 8.43 -9.08
CA ASP A 51 -11.00 9.58 -9.62
C ASP A 51 -11.76 10.34 -8.52
N ILE A 52 -12.35 9.64 -7.54
CA ILE A 52 -12.99 10.25 -6.37
C ILE A 52 -11.98 11.05 -5.54
N LEU A 53 -10.80 10.47 -5.26
CA LEU A 53 -9.75 11.15 -4.51
C LEU A 53 -9.25 12.39 -5.27
N LYS A 54 -9.05 12.27 -6.60
CA LYS A 54 -8.64 13.38 -7.46
C LYS A 54 -9.66 14.52 -7.43
N ALA A 55 -10.94 14.21 -7.57
CA ALA A 55 -12.01 15.22 -7.52
C ALA A 55 -12.04 15.93 -6.16
N ARG A 56 -11.85 15.19 -5.05
CA ARG A 56 -11.80 15.78 -3.70
C ARG A 56 -10.61 16.74 -3.56
N ILE A 57 -9.43 16.36 -4.04
CA ILE A 57 -8.24 17.22 -4.01
C ILE A 57 -8.46 18.49 -4.84
N GLN A 58 -9.00 18.37 -6.06
CA GLN A 58 -9.29 19.51 -6.92
C GLN A 58 -10.30 20.47 -6.29
N HIS A 59 -11.34 19.95 -5.64
CA HIS A 59 -12.31 20.77 -4.92
C HIS A 59 -11.68 21.53 -3.74
N LEU A 60 -10.73 20.90 -3.03
CA LEU A 60 -10.01 21.55 -1.93
C LEU A 60 -9.03 22.63 -2.43
N LEU A 61 -8.43 22.47 -3.60
CA LEU A 61 -7.50 23.44 -4.20
C LEU A 61 -8.18 24.61 -4.90
N ALA A 62 -9.41 24.42 -5.38
CA ALA A 62 -10.20 25.48 -6.03
C ALA A 62 -10.85 26.45 -5.03
N LYS A 63 -10.55 26.30 -3.73
CA LYS A 63 -11.03 27.11 -2.62
C LYS A 63 -9.87 27.90 -2.04
#